data_AF-A0A5M3MPQ7-F1
#
_entry.id   AF-A0A5M3MPQ7-F1
#
_cell.length_a   1.000
_cell.length_b   1.000
_cell.length_c   1.000
_cell.angle_alpha   90.00
_cell.angle_beta   90.00
_cell.angle_gamma   90.00
#
_symmetry.space_group_name_H-M   'P 1'
#
loop_
_entity.id
_entity.type
_entity.pdbx_description
1 polymer ?
#
loop_
_entity_poly.entity_id
_entity_poly.type
_entity_poly.pdbx_seq_one_letter_code
_entity_poly.pdbx_strand_id
1 'polypeptide(L)'
;MYASQIANRDVILLYGDSDQEHEAAVFLTGTADQSNTSLVKYTRGSSSDTIITILPGVTSIETIWDSENQLILFADTHTAGSFWAPTIASNDTSNDFANYWQFGTNTSVLVAGPYLVRNATISDITLALRGDLNQSITLSVVAPPQVTAITWNGEAIINDAPASKMLTSSGGFVGHLTFTDPNFTAPVLTNWKYANCLPEIQSNFSDASWTLVNHTSTNIPVAPLYGDGRTWYGCDYDFSSYGTNLVEEVDAPFYFPSGSLNYDPRYNNVITVVQDNMGLDETGYGVNEEKSPRGIRGFELNSGNLGPWMVQGKVGGYTNFPDTLRGVLNEGGLYGERMGWHLPGFNTSFWESRDLSEGLPDSAAGVFFVTTFNLNVPEGYDIPMAFTFDNSTMGQAYRLRLFVNGWMMGHMIANLGPQYKFPVHEGILDYNGTNTVAIALWSMEAEPVSPSVELTLEHVYEGGVGGINTNNPAWSPDGKLLEV
;
A
#
# COMPACT_ATOMS: atom_id res chain seq x y z
N MET A 1 -20.28 7.41 20.99
CA MET A 1 -21.73 7.70 20.94
C MET A 1 -22.11 8.11 19.54
N TYR A 2 -23.19 7.55 18.99
CA TYR A 2 -23.86 8.05 17.78
C TYR A 2 -25.22 8.63 18.17
N ALA A 3 -25.61 9.73 17.53
CA ALA A 3 -26.92 10.35 17.72
C ALA A 3 -27.35 10.99 16.40
N SER A 4 -28.55 10.65 15.93
CA SER A 4 -29.15 11.22 14.72
C SER A 4 -30.67 11.05 14.76
N GLN A 5 -31.35 11.61 13.77
CA GLN A 5 -32.76 11.33 13.53
C GLN A 5 -32.88 10.38 12.33
N ILE A 6 -33.56 9.25 12.51
CA ILE A 6 -33.91 8.34 11.40
C ILE A 6 -35.41 8.48 11.17
N ALA A 7 -35.77 9.00 9.99
CA ALA A 7 -37.09 9.55 9.71
C ALA A 7 -37.47 10.65 10.73
N ASN A 8 -38.39 10.39 11.66
CA ASN A 8 -38.81 11.34 12.69
C ASN A 8 -38.45 10.88 14.11
N ARG A 9 -37.62 9.84 14.23
CA ARG A 9 -37.30 9.18 15.50
C ARG A 9 -35.86 9.48 15.90
N ASP A 10 -35.66 9.94 17.13
CA ASP A 10 -34.33 10.16 17.69
C ASP A 10 -33.67 8.80 17.96
N VAL A 11 -32.52 8.53 17.34
CA VAL A 11 -31.78 7.28 17.49
C VAL A 11 -30.43 7.57 18.14
N ILE A 12 -30.19 6.97 19.29
CA ILE A 12 -28.98 7.11 20.09
C ILE A 12 -28.34 5.73 20.26
N LEU A 13 -27.06 5.61 19.92
CA LEU A 13 -26.23 4.45 20.25
C LEU A 13 -25.16 4.88 21.26
N LEU A 14 -25.28 4.33 22.46
CA LEU A 14 -24.29 4.37 23.51
C LEU A 14 -23.39 3.14 23.41
N TYR A 15 -22.15 3.25 23.88
CA TYR A 15 -21.27 2.09 23.99
C TYR A 15 -20.25 2.26 25.10
N GLY A 16 -19.68 1.16 25.56
CA GLY A 16 -18.58 1.13 26.51
C GLY A 16 -18.00 -0.27 26.66
N ASP A 17 -16.90 -0.41 27.41
CA ASP A 17 -16.25 -1.72 27.56
C ASP A 17 -17.15 -2.69 28.34
N SER A 18 -17.19 -3.95 27.90
CA SER A 18 -18.10 -4.98 28.45
C SER A 18 -17.80 -5.36 29.89
N ASP A 19 -16.60 -5.07 30.39
CA ASP A 19 -16.16 -5.36 31.76
C ASP A 19 -16.36 -4.18 32.73
N GLN A 20 -16.95 -3.08 32.25
CA GLN A 20 -17.19 -1.86 33.02
C GLN A 20 -18.69 -1.60 33.22
N GLU A 21 -19.00 -0.89 34.31
CA GLU A 21 -20.32 -0.32 34.54
C GLU A 21 -20.40 1.06 33.88
N HIS A 22 -21.52 1.36 33.24
CA HIS A 22 -21.78 2.65 32.59
C HIS A 22 -23.07 3.27 33.11
N GLU A 23 -23.12 4.60 33.15
CA GLU A 23 -24.31 5.34 33.57
C GLU A 23 -24.59 6.51 32.60
N ALA A 24 -25.86 6.69 32.24
CA ALA A 24 -26.32 7.82 31.45
C ALA A 24 -27.64 8.38 32.00
N ALA A 25 -27.73 9.70 32.15
CA ALA A 25 -28.97 10.39 32.48
C ALA A 25 -29.65 10.90 31.21
N VAL A 26 -30.86 10.43 30.93
CA VAL A 26 -31.58 10.73 29.67
C VAL A 26 -33.04 11.09 29.94
N PHE A 27 -33.55 12.06 29.19
CA PHE A 27 -34.99 12.34 29.14
C PHE A 27 -35.68 11.35 28.20
N LEU A 28 -36.34 10.36 28.79
CA LEU A 28 -37.07 9.35 28.04
C LEU A 28 -38.41 9.90 27.54
N THR A 29 -38.71 9.64 26.27
CA THR A 29 -39.94 10.14 25.63
C THR A 29 -40.79 8.99 25.10
N GLY A 30 -42.12 9.19 25.11
CA GLY A 30 -43.11 8.23 24.61
C GLY A 30 -43.41 7.06 25.57
N THR A 31 -44.35 6.21 25.17
CA THR A 31 -44.55 4.88 25.76
C THR A 31 -43.63 3.90 25.05
N ALA A 32 -42.84 3.14 25.81
CA ALA A 32 -41.74 2.35 25.25
C ALA A 32 -41.68 0.93 25.79
N ASP A 33 -41.12 0.05 24.98
CA ASP A 33 -40.56 -1.21 25.46
C ASP A 33 -39.17 -0.94 26.05
N GLN A 34 -38.93 -1.46 27.26
CA GLN A 34 -37.66 -1.37 27.97
C GLN A 34 -36.88 -2.67 27.83
N SER A 35 -35.55 -2.58 27.87
CA SER A 35 -34.71 -3.78 28.00
C SER A 35 -35.16 -4.65 29.18
N ASN A 36 -35.31 -5.95 28.93
CA ASN A 36 -35.74 -6.94 29.92
C ASN A 36 -34.55 -7.69 30.58
N THR A 37 -33.31 -7.35 30.21
CA THR A 37 -32.11 -7.98 30.77
C THR A 37 -31.85 -7.54 32.21
N SER A 38 -31.21 -8.41 32.99
CA SER A 38 -30.76 -8.08 34.34
C SER A 38 -29.61 -7.06 34.35
N LEU A 39 -28.94 -6.85 33.22
CA LEU A 39 -27.78 -5.97 33.07
C LEU A 39 -28.15 -4.49 32.95
N VAL A 40 -29.41 -4.16 32.65
CA VAL A 40 -29.86 -2.77 32.52
C VAL A 40 -30.77 -2.42 33.69
N LYS A 41 -30.51 -1.28 34.34
CA LYS A 41 -31.31 -0.73 35.44
C LYS A 41 -31.77 0.67 35.11
N TYR A 42 -33.01 0.98 35.50
CA TYR A 42 -33.61 2.30 35.36
C TYR A 42 -33.91 2.86 36.74
N THR A 43 -33.36 4.03 37.03
CA THR A 43 -33.62 4.77 38.27
C THR A 43 -34.15 6.16 37.91
N ARG A 44 -35.15 6.63 38.67
CA ARG A 44 -35.68 7.99 38.45
C ARG A 44 -34.68 9.03 38.94
N GLY A 45 -34.27 9.93 38.05
CA GLY A 45 -33.42 11.06 38.38
C GLY A 45 -34.16 12.16 39.15
N SER A 46 -33.41 13.15 39.65
CA SER A 46 -33.93 14.27 40.43
C SER A 46 -34.61 15.35 39.58
N SER A 47 -34.39 15.34 38.27
CA SER A 47 -34.72 16.42 37.32
C SER A 47 -35.72 15.97 36.24
N SER A 48 -36.53 14.94 36.51
CA SER A 48 -37.42 14.25 35.55
C SER A 48 -36.72 13.45 34.45
N ASP A 49 -35.39 13.38 34.51
CA ASP A 49 -34.54 12.46 33.79
C ASP A 49 -34.65 11.02 34.34
N THR A 50 -34.24 10.05 33.54
CA THR A 50 -34.05 8.66 33.95
C THR A 50 -32.56 8.34 33.88
N ILE A 51 -32.04 7.83 34.97
CA ILE A 51 -30.68 7.30 35.06
C ILE A 51 -30.74 5.85 34.57
N ILE A 52 -30.04 5.57 33.49
CA ILE A 52 -29.84 4.25 32.93
C ILE A 52 -28.46 3.78 33.39
N THR A 53 -28.43 2.71 34.17
CA THR A 53 -27.19 2.03 34.57
C THR A 53 -27.06 0.73 33.78
N ILE A 54 -25.94 0.54 33.10
CA ILE A 54 -25.60 -0.68 32.37
C ILE A 54 -24.48 -1.37 33.15
N LEU A 55 -24.79 -2.55 33.68
CA LEU A 55 -23.85 -3.39 34.42
C LEU A 55 -22.90 -4.11 33.45
N PRO A 56 -21.70 -4.52 33.93
CA PRO A 56 -20.77 -5.32 33.14
C PRO A 56 -21.44 -6.60 32.59
N GLY A 57 -21.13 -6.95 31.34
CA GLY A 57 -21.51 -8.20 30.72
C GLY A 57 -22.33 -8.09 29.43
N VAL A 58 -22.64 -6.88 28.95
CA VAL A 58 -23.24 -6.72 27.61
C VAL A 58 -22.16 -6.99 26.57
N THR A 59 -22.41 -7.89 25.62
CA THR A 59 -21.46 -8.27 24.55
C THR A 59 -22.11 -8.29 23.16
N SER A 60 -23.27 -7.65 23.04
CA SER A 60 -24.04 -7.50 21.80
C SER A 60 -24.83 -6.20 21.84
N ILE A 61 -25.49 -5.86 20.73
CA ILE A 61 -26.46 -4.76 20.71
C ILE A 61 -27.62 -5.08 21.66
N GLU A 62 -27.97 -4.10 22.50
CA GLU A 62 -29.10 -4.14 23.41
C GLU A 62 -29.99 -2.93 23.24
N THR A 63 -31.28 -3.18 23.05
CA THR A 63 -32.28 -2.12 22.97
C THR A 63 -32.70 -1.71 24.38
N ILE A 64 -32.26 -0.53 24.77
CA ILE A 64 -32.50 0.05 26.09
C ILE A 64 -33.90 0.64 26.15
N TRP A 65 -34.23 1.50 25.19
CA TRP A 65 -35.52 2.20 25.15
C TRP A 65 -36.05 2.26 23.73
N ASP A 66 -37.29 1.80 23.54
CA ASP A 66 -37.93 1.77 22.22
C ASP A 66 -39.33 2.39 22.26
N SER A 67 -39.43 3.67 21.91
CA SER A 67 -40.70 4.38 21.72
C SER A 67 -40.89 4.86 20.29
N GLU A 68 -42.09 5.32 19.95
CA GLU A 68 -42.40 5.93 18.64
C GLU A 68 -41.43 7.06 18.25
N ASN A 69 -40.96 7.86 19.22
CA ASN A 69 -40.15 9.05 18.97
C ASN A 69 -38.67 8.88 19.36
N GLN A 70 -38.31 7.82 20.08
CA GLN A 70 -36.94 7.64 20.59
C GLN A 70 -36.52 6.16 20.58
N LEU A 71 -35.29 5.90 20.12
CA LEU A 71 -34.60 4.62 20.21
C LEU A 71 -33.27 4.84 20.91
N ILE A 72 -33.03 4.12 22.00
CA ILE A 72 -31.74 4.10 22.68
C ILE A 72 -31.20 2.67 22.64
N LEU A 73 -30.02 2.53 22.05
CA LEU A 73 -29.27 1.29 21.95
C LEU A 73 -28.01 1.40 22.80
N PHE A 74 -27.57 0.27 23.33
CA PHE A 74 -26.25 0.11 23.93
C PHE A 74 -25.52 -1.06 23.26
N ALA A 75 -24.21 -0.96 23.10
CA ALA A 75 -23.36 -2.07 22.67
C ALA A 75 -22.02 -2.01 23.41
N ASP A 76 -21.32 -3.13 23.50
CA ASP A 76 -19.93 -3.08 23.96
C ASP A 76 -19.02 -2.43 22.91
N THR A 77 -17.83 -1.96 23.32
CA THR A 77 -16.86 -1.29 22.43
C THR A 77 -16.51 -2.12 21.19
N HIS A 78 -16.40 -3.45 21.31
CA HIS A 78 -16.07 -4.31 20.16
C HIS A 78 -17.25 -4.37 19.18
N THR A 79 -18.47 -4.63 19.68
CA THR A 79 -19.68 -4.62 18.83
C THR A 79 -19.94 -3.24 18.22
N ALA A 80 -19.72 -2.15 18.97
CA ALA A 80 -19.85 -0.77 18.49
C ALA A 80 -18.93 -0.47 17.30
N GLY A 81 -17.75 -1.11 17.25
CA GLY A 81 -16.82 -1.02 16.12
C GLY A 81 -17.36 -1.60 14.80
N SER A 82 -18.46 -2.34 14.83
CA SER A 82 -19.15 -2.87 13.65
C SER A 82 -20.32 -2.00 13.15
N PHE A 83 -20.58 -0.85 13.78
CA PHE A 83 -21.66 0.04 13.38
C PHE A 83 -21.23 1.04 12.32
N TRP A 84 -22.11 1.21 11.34
CA TRP A 84 -22.00 2.11 10.22
C TRP A 84 -23.23 3.00 10.14
N ALA A 85 -23.03 4.27 9.79
CA ALA A 85 -24.12 5.22 9.57
C ALA A 85 -24.03 5.84 8.18
N PRO A 86 -24.18 5.05 7.09
CA PRO A 86 -24.12 5.58 5.74
C PRO A 86 -25.24 6.59 5.51
N THR A 87 -24.91 7.66 4.79
CA THR A 87 -25.88 8.68 4.39
C THR A 87 -26.76 8.15 3.26
N ILE A 88 -28.02 8.59 3.24
CA ILE A 88 -28.93 8.39 2.12
C ILE A 88 -28.91 9.67 1.29
N ALA A 89 -28.49 9.56 0.04
CA ALA A 89 -28.40 10.70 -0.87
C ALA A 89 -29.75 11.42 -1.03
N SER A 90 -29.71 12.75 -1.17
CA SER A 90 -30.90 13.50 -1.57
C SER A 90 -31.34 13.09 -2.98
N ASN A 91 -32.67 13.01 -3.20
CA ASN A 91 -33.24 12.77 -4.52
C ASN A 91 -33.17 14.00 -5.45
N ASP A 92 -32.63 15.12 -4.97
CA ASP A 92 -32.43 16.32 -5.78
C ASP A 92 -31.24 16.15 -6.72
N THR A 93 -31.53 15.77 -7.97
CA THR A 93 -30.53 15.60 -9.05
C THR A 93 -29.79 16.88 -9.44
N SER A 94 -30.23 18.06 -8.96
CA SER A 94 -29.53 19.33 -9.18
C SER A 94 -28.49 19.63 -8.09
N ASN A 95 -28.44 18.81 -7.04
CA ASN A 95 -27.53 18.99 -5.92
C ASN A 95 -26.25 18.17 -6.11
N ASP A 96 -25.17 18.83 -6.52
CA ASP A 96 -23.83 18.24 -6.65
C ASP A 96 -23.30 17.66 -5.33
N PHE A 97 -23.88 18.04 -4.18
CA PHE A 97 -23.50 17.60 -2.85
C PHE A 97 -24.49 16.61 -2.23
N ALA A 98 -25.38 15.97 -3.00
CA ALA A 98 -26.45 15.11 -2.48
C ALA A 98 -26.02 14.02 -1.49
N ASN A 99 -24.77 13.54 -1.58
CA ASN A 99 -24.21 12.50 -0.69
C ASN A 99 -23.55 13.03 0.59
N TYR A 100 -23.33 14.34 0.70
CA TYR A 100 -22.60 14.95 1.81
C TYR A 100 -23.54 15.24 2.98
N TRP A 101 -23.22 14.68 4.15
CA TRP A 101 -23.92 14.96 5.40
C TRP A 101 -23.97 16.47 5.68
N GLN A 102 -25.08 16.97 6.24
CA GLN A 102 -25.37 18.38 6.54
C GLN A 102 -25.51 19.33 5.36
N PHE A 103 -24.77 19.12 4.27
CA PHE A 103 -24.82 19.99 3.10
C PHE A 103 -25.88 19.55 2.08
N GLY A 104 -25.92 18.27 1.76
CA GLY A 104 -26.87 17.71 0.80
C GLY A 104 -27.92 16.80 1.42
N THR A 105 -27.60 16.10 2.52
CA THR A 105 -28.53 15.20 3.19
C THR A 105 -28.33 15.19 4.71
N ASN A 106 -29.43 15.02 5.44
CA ASN A 106 -29.46 14.73 6.88
C ASN A 106 -30.15 13.38 7.15
N THR A 107 -30.24 12.54 6.12
CA THR A 107 -30.86 11.21 6.22
C THR A 107 -29.76 10.16 6.27
N SER A 108 -29.84 9.27 7.25
CA SER A 108 -28.97 8.12 7.39
C SER A 108 -29.78 6.90 7.79
N VAL A 109 -29.13 5.74 7.70
CA VAL A 109 -29.57 4.50 8.33
C VAL A 109 -28.48 4.06 9.30
N LEU A 110 -28.84 3.30 10.33
CA LEU A 110 -27.85 2.67 11.21
C LEU A 110 -27.74 1.20 10.84
N VAL A 111 -26.54 0.73 10.54
CA VAL A 111 -26.25 -0.64 10.10
C VAL A 111 -25.18 -1.23 11.00
N ALA A 112 -25.34 -2.46 11.47
CA ALA A 112 -24.36 -3.17 12.28
C ALA A 112 -24.10 -4.58 11.75
N GLY A 113 -22.86 -5.05 11.91
CA GLY A 113 -22.44 -6.41 11.55
C GLY A 113 -21.35 -6.47 10.48
N PRO A 114 -21.58 -6.02 9.23
CA PRO A 114 -20.62 -6.15 8.13
C PRO A 114 -19.24 -5.53 8.43
N TYR A 115 -18.20 -6.04 7.76
CA TYR A 115 -16.84 -5.52 7.88
C TYR A 115 -16.76 -4.06 7.41
N LEU A 116 -17.46 -3.72 6.32
CA LEU A 116 -17.58 -2.36 5.84
C LEU A 116 -18.94 -2.14 5.18
N VAL A 117 -19.57 -1.00 5.43
CA VAL A 117 -20.73 -0.53 4.65
C VAL A 117 -20.31 0.74 3.91
N ARG A 118 -20.24 0.65 2.58
CA ARG A 118 -19.75 1.70 1.69
C ARG A 118 -20.86 2.68 1.29
N ASN A 119 -22.05 2.15 1.00
CA ASN A 119 -23.16 2.94 0.46
C ASN A 119 -24.51 2.36 0.91
N ALA A 120 -25.49 3.25 1.08
CA ALA A 120 -26.89 2.94 1.31
C ALA A 120 -27.78 3.81 0.39
N THR A 121 -28.70 3.17 -0.33
CA THR A 121 -29.69 3.87 -1.17
C THR A 121 -31.09 3.32 -0.87
N ILE A 122 -32.07 4.22 -0.73
CA ILE A 122 -33.47 3.82 -0.55
C ILE A 122 -34.22 4.10 -1.85
N SER A 123 -34.84 3.06 -2.40
CA SER A 123 -35.78 3.14 -3.51
C SER A 123 -37.10 2.52 -3.06
N ASP A 124 -38.15 3.32 -2.97
CA ASP A 124 -39.48 2.94 -2.45
C ASP A 124 -39.40 2.29 -1.05
N ILE A 125 -39.52 0.96 -1.00
CA ILE A 125 -39.52 0.14 0.22
C ILE A 125 -38.22 -0.65 0.42
N THR A 126 -37.27 -0.51 -0.49
CA THR A 126 -36.04 -1.29 -0.52
C THR A 126 -34.85 -0.42 -0.17
N LEU A 127 -34.09 -0.84 0.84
CA LEU A 127 -32.77 -0.30 1.16
C LEU A 127 -31.70 -1.17 0.52
N ALA A 128 -31.01 -0.64 -0.48
CA ALA A 128 -29.87 -1.30 -1.11
C ALA A 128 -28.58 -0.87 -0.41
N LEU A 129 -27.93 -1.83 0.24
CA LEU A 129 -26.63 -1.69 0.88
C LEU A 129 -25.53 -2.24 -0.04
N ARG A 130 -24.38 -1.57 -0.02
CA ARG A 130 -23.14 -2.07 -0.63
C ARG A 130 -22.01 -2.00 0.37
N GLY A 131 -21.15 -3.02 0.36
CA GLY A 131 -20.07 -3.13 1.32
C GLY A 131 -19.35 -4.47 1.22
N ASP A 132 -18.56 -4.76 2.25
CA ASP A 132 -17.67 -5.92 2.27
C ASP A 132 -17.87 -6.77 3.53
N LEU A 133 -17.57 -8.05 3.40
CA LEU A 133 -17.63 -9.09 4.41
C LEU A 133 -16.27 -9.79 4.48
N ASN A 134 -15.82 -10.13 5.68
CA ASN A 134 -14.68 -11.02 5.90
C ASN A 134 -15.08 -12.32 6.60
N GLN A 135 -16.35 -12.45 6.97
CA GLN A 135 -16.96 -13.61 7.61
C GLN A 135 -18.49 -13.51 7.51
N SER A 136 -19.18 -14.64 7.69
CA SER A 136 -20.64 -14.66 7.78
C SER A 136 -21.07 -13.94 9.05
N ILE A 137 -22.07 -13.07 8.94
CA ILE A 137 -22.45 -12.18 10.03
C ILE A 137 -23.94 -11.88 10.04
N THR A 138 -24.47 -11.59 11.23
CA THR A 138 -25.82 -11.04 11.37
C THR A 138 -25.79 -9.56 11.00
N LEU A 139 -26.65 -9.18 10.05
CA LEU A 139 -26.90 -7.79 9.69
C LEU A 139 -28.06 -7.27 10.53
N SER A 140 -27.83 -6.17 11.25
CA SER A 140 -28.88 -5.44 11.98
C SER A 140 -29.00 -4.03 11.43
N VAL A 141 -30.20 -3.60 11.08
CA VAL A 141 -30.46 -2.29 10.47
C VAL A 141 -31.59 -1.58 11.20
N VAL A 142 -31.38 -0.30 11.50
CA VAL A 142 -32.42 0.66 11.85
C VAL A 142 -32.55 1.63 10.69
N ALA A 143 -33.67 1.54 9.98
CA ALA A 143 -34.00 2.34 8.80
C ALA A 143 -35.36 3.04 8.98
N PRO A 144 -35.72 3.97 8.09
CA PRO A 144 -37.06 4.53 8.06
C PRO A 144 -38.15 3.43 7.97
N PRO A 145 -39.31 3.56 8.65
CA PRO A 145 -40.30 2.48 8.77
C PRO A 145 -40.93 1.99 7.46
N GLN A 146 -40.85 2.78 6.38
CA GLN A 146 -41.30 2.37 5.05
C GLN A 146 -40.41 1.31 4.40
N VAL A 147 -39.18 1.14 4.89
CA VAL A 147 -38.24 0.13 4.38
C VAL A 147 -38.66 -1.24 4.93
N THR A 148 -39.05 -2.15 4.04
CA THR A 148 -39.45 -3.52 4.40
C THR A 148 -38.61 -4.59 3.72
N ALA A 149 -37.67 -4.20 2.85
CA ALA A 149 -36.76 -5.09 2.14
C ALA A 149 -35.34 -4.50 2.13
N ILE A 150 -34.34 -5.37 2.23
CA ILE A 150 -32.93 -4.98 2.14
C ILE A 150 -32.22 -5.88 1.13
N THR A 151 -31.33 -5.29 0.33
CA THR A 151 -30.39 -6.03 -0.51
C THR A 151 -28.95 -5.73 -0.07
N TRP A 152 -28.08 -6.73 -0.12
CA TRP A 152 -26.64 -6.60 0.07
C TRP A 152 -25.90 -6.89 -1.23
N ASN A 153 -25.14 -5.93 -1.75
CA ASN A 153 -24.40 -6.06 -3.02
C ASN A 153 -25.28 -6.52 -4.21
N GLY A 154 -26.58 -6.21 -4.17
CA GLY A 154 -27.57 -6.58 -5.20
C GLY A 154 -28.42 -7.81 -4.85
N GLU A 155 -27.99 -8.61 -3.88
CA GLU A 155 -28.70 -9.83 -3.47
C GLU A 155 -29.70 -9.55 -2.34
N ALA A 156 -30.90 -10.14 -2.44
CA ALA A 156 -31.95 -9.94 -1.45
C ALA A 156 -31.67 -10.69 -0.14
N ILE A 157 -31.86 -10.03 1.00
CA ILE A 157 -31.65 -10.61 2.32
C ILE A 157 -32.97 -11.12 2.88
N ILE A 158 -32.96 -12.33 3.44
CA ILE A 158 -34.12 -12.89 4.14
C ILE A 158 -34.24 -12.21 5.51
N ASN A 159 -35.41 -11.65 5.78
CA ASN A 159 -35.73 -11.01 7.05
C ASN A 159 -36.02 -12.04 8.15
N ASP A 160 -35.26 -11.97 9.25
CA ASP A 160 -35.62 -12.57 10.54
C ASP A 160 -36.59 -11.62 11.27
N ALA A 161 -37.89 -11.79 11.02
CA ALA A 161 -38.91 -10.93 11.59
C ALA A 161 -38.95 -10.96 13.14
N PRO A 162 -38.79 -12.12 13.82
CA PRO A 162 -38.62 -12.15 15.27
C PRO A 162 -37.45 -11.29 15.77
N ALA A 163 -36.25 -11.46 15.20
CA ALA A 163 -35.07 -10.70 15.62
C ALA A 163 -35.21 -9.20 15.30
N SER A 164 -35.81 -8.86 14.16
CA SER A 164 -36.11 -7.47 13.77
C SER A 164 -36.98 -6.76 14.79
N LYS A 165 -38.00 -7.45 15.30
CA LYS A 165 -38.91 -6.92 16.32
C LYS A 165 -38.22 -6.79 17.69
N MET A 166 -37.25 -7.65 17.99
CA MET A 166 -36.43 -7.52 19.20
C MET A 166 -35.44 -6.35 19.11
N LEU A 167 -34.90 -6.09 17.92
CA LEU A 167 -34.04 -4.94 17.67
C LEU A 167 -34.81 -3.65 17.86
N THR A 168 -35.93 -3.49 17.16
CA THR A 168 -36.82 -2.37 17.41
C THR A 168 -38.26 -2.57 16.91
N SER A 169 -39.22 -1.92 17.57
CA SER A 169 -40.65 -1.93 17.24
C SER A 169 -40.97 -1.33 15.86
N SER A 170 -40.10 -0.47 15.31
CA SER A 170 -40.34 0.26 14.07
C SER A 170 -39.04 0.50 13.31
N GLY A 171 -39.01 0.16 12.02
CA GLY A 171 -37.86 0.38 11.14
C GLY A 171 -36.69 -0.60 11.33
N GLY A 172 -36.87 -1.63 12.15
CA GLY A 172 -35.88 -2.68 12.39
C GLY A 172 -35.87 -3.73 11.27
N PHE A 173 -34.68 -4.14 10.85
CA PHE A 173 -34.46 -5.29 9.97
C PHE A 173 -33.25 -6.07 10.46
N VAL A 174 -33.40 -7.37 10.66
CA VAL A 174 -32.33 -8.29 10.99
C VAL A 174 -32.31 -9.39 9.95
N GLY A 175 -31.13 -9.71 9.44
CA GLY A 175 -30.92 -10.79 8.48
C GLY A 175 -29.54 -11.41 8.64
N HIS A 176 -29.25 -12.41 7.82
CA HIS A 176 -27.94 -13.07 7.83
C HIS A 176 -27.23 -12.86 6.48
N LEU A 177 -25.97 -12.46 6.55
CA LEU A 177 -25.08 -12.36 5.41
C LEU A 177 -24.10 -13.53 5.46
N THR A 178 -24.01 -14.25 4.35
CA THR A 178 -23.11 -15.40 4.24
C THR A 178 -21.85 -14.97 3.51
N PHE A 179 -20.70 -15.17 4.16
CA PHE A 179 -19.40 -15.07 3.51
C PHE A 179 -19.05 -16.40 2.86
N THR A 180 -18.64 -16.36 1.60
CA THR A 180 -18.10 -17.53 0.90
C THR A 180 -16.59 -17.38 0.74
N ASP A 181 -15.81 -18.32 1.28
CA ASP A 181 -14.36 -18.30 1.05
C ASP A 181 -14.07 -18.68 -0.42
N PRO A 182 -13.34 -17.85 -1.19
CA PRO A 182 -13.00 -18.15 -2.58
C PRO A 182 -12.04 -19.35 -2.70
N ASN A 183 -11.45 -19.82 -1.59
CA ASN A 183 -10.40 -20.84 -1.55
C ASN A 183 -9.22 -20.50 -2.49
N PHE A 184 -8.95 -19.21 -2.67
CA PHE A 184 -7.89 -18.73 -3.54
C PHE A 184 -6.53 -18.99 -2.89
N THR A 185 -5.57 -19.47 -3.68
CA THR A 185 -4.19 -19.67 -3.24
C THR A 185 -3.24 -18.92 -4.18
N ALA A 186 -2.28 -18.21 -3.61
CA ALA A 186 -1.26 -17.55 -4.40
C ALA A 186 -0.37 -18.58 -5.12
N PRO A 187 0.02 -18.33 -6.38
CA PRO A 187 0.94 -19.19 -7.08
C PRO A 187 2.36 -19.11 -6.50
N VAL A 188 3.08 -20.23 -6.59
CA VAL A 188 4.52 -20.24 -6.27
C VAL A 188 5.30 -19.58 -7.41
N LEU A 189 6.19 -18.66 -7.06
CA LEU A 189 7.06 -17.96 -8.01
C LEU A 189 8.21 -18.87 -8.44
N THR A 190 8.15 -19.38 -9.66
CA THR A 190 9.10 -20.37 -10.22
C THR A 190 9.65 -19.88 -11.57
N ASN A 191 10.54 -20.65 -12.21
CA ASN A 191 11.05 -20.36 -13.57
C ASN A 191 11.82 -19.03 -13.68
N TRP A 192 12.54 -18.66 -12.63
CA TRP A 192 13.33 -17.44 -12.62
C TRP A 192 14.42 -17.45 -13.68
N LYS A 193 14.57 -16.31 -14.34
CA LYS A 193 15.62 -16.00 -15.29
C LYS A 193 16.55 -14.96 -14.71
N TYR A 194 17.84 -15.14 -14.96
CA TYR A 194 18.89 -14.34 -14.36
C TYR A 194 19.82 -13.74 -15.43
N ALA A 195 20.22 -12.48 -15.22
CA ALA A 195 21.27 -11.82 -15.99
C ALA A 195 22.14 -10.88 -15.13
N ASN A 196 23.40 -10.71 -15.53
CA ASN A 196 24.31 -9.74 -14.94
C ASN A 196 23.81 -8.31 -15.19
N CYS A 197 23.67 -7.51 -14.13
CA CYS A 197 23.19 -6.13 -14.15
C CYS A 197 24.30 -5.10 -13.89
N LEU A 198 25.56 -5.57 -13.81
CA LEU A 198 26.76 -4.75 -13.71
C LEU A 198 27.78 -5.11 -14.79
N PRO A 199 27.45 -4.99 -16.10
CA PRO A 199 28.42 -5.17 -17.17
C PRO A 199 29.57 -4.15 -17.11
N GLU A 200 29.40 -3.03 -16.40
CA GLU A 200 30.38 -1.94 -16.24
C GLU A 200 31.74 -2.40 -15.70
N ILE A 201 31.79 -3.49 -14.92
CA ILE A 201 33.04 -4.03 -14.37
C ILE A 201 33.74 -5.02 -15.31
N GLN A 202 33.18 -5.31 -16.48
CA GLN A 202 33.77 -6.20 -17.48
C GLN A 202 34.81 -5.47 -18.33
N SER A 203 35.89 -6.15 -18.69
CA SER A 203 37.03 -5.55 -19.41
C SER A 203 36.71 -5.06 -20.83
N ASN A 204 35.60 -5.52 -21.41
CA ASN A 204 35.12 -5.15 -22.73
C ASN A 204 33.95 -4.14 -22.69
N PHE A 205 33.57 -3.63 -21.53
CA PHE A 205 32.54 -2.62 -21.42
C PHE A 205 32.99 -1.30 -22.05
N SER A 206 32.06 -0.60 -22.69
CA SER A 206 32.31 0.74 -23.24
C SER A 206 31.34 1.73 -22.62
N ASP A 207 31.90 2.75 -21.98
CA ASP A 207 31.20 3.89 -21.37
C ASP A 207 31.12 5.11 -22.32
N ALA A 208 31.42 4.93 -23.61
CA ALA A 208 31.51 6.03 -24.57
C ALA A 208 30.19 6.80 -24.77
N SER A 209 29.05 6.20 -24.41
CA SER A 209 27.72 6.82 -24.44
C SER A 209 27.31 7.50 -23.12
N TRP A 210 28.12 7.37 -22.07
CA TRP A 210 27.81 7.93 -20.76
C TRP A 210 28.01 9.46 -20.73
N THR A 211 27.47 10.09 -19.70
CA THR A 211 27.62 11.54 -19.53
C THR A 211 28.99 11.85 -18.94
N LEU A 212 29.77 12.69 -19.63
CA LEU A 212 31.05 13.16 -19.12
C LEU A 212 30.84 14.13 -17.95
N VAL A 213 31.45 13.83 -16.80
CA VAL A 213 31.49 14.71 -15.62
C VAL A 213 32.48 15.85 -15.90
N ASN A 214 31.95 16.99 -16.34
CA ASN A 214 32.74 18.17 -16.72
C ASN A 214 32.20 19.50 -16.17
N HIS A 215 31.14 19.49 -15.36
CA HIS A 215 30.62 20.71 -14.74
C HIS A 215 31.61 21.22 -13.68
N THR A 216 32.04 22.48 -13.81
CA THR A 216 32.95 23.16 -12.87
C THR A 216 32.22 24.15 -11.95
N SER A 217 30.89 24.14 -11.95
CA SER A 217 30.04 24.98 -11.12
C SER A 217 28.74 24.23 -10.79
N THR A 218 28.15 24.51 -9.63
CA THR A 218 26.91 23.91 -9.16
C THR A 218 25.98 24.95 -8.55
N ASN A 219 24.66 24.71 -8.63
CA ASN A 219 23.65 25.49 -7.92
C ASN A 219 23.33 24.92 -6.52
N ILE A 220 23.95 23.80 -6.16
CA ILE A 220 23.87 23.21 -4.82
C ILE A 220 24.70 24.09 -3.86
N PRO A 221 24.12 24.58 -2.74
CA PRO A 221 24.82 25.48 -1.81
C PRO A 221 26.05 24.88 -1.13
N VAL A 222 26.17 23.55 -1.18
CA VAL A 222 27.28 22.78 -0.62
C VAL A 222 28.30 22.51 -1.72
N ALA A 223 29.50 23.08 -1.60
CA ALA A 223 30.58 22.84 -2.56
C ALA A 223 31.22 21.45 -2.38
N PRO A 224 31.85 20.88 -3.44
CA PRO A 224 32.73 19.72 -3.31
C PRO A 224 33.80 19.96 -2.23
N LEU A 225 34.02 18.97 -1.36
CA LEU A 225 34.91 19.12 -0.21
C LEU A 225 36.39 19.13 -0.64
N TYR A 226 36.76 18.31 -1.63
CA TYR A 226 38.09 18.18 -2.23
C TYR A 226 37.97 17.45 -3.59
N GLY A 227 39.00 17.51 -4.43
CA GLY A 227 39.00 16.94 -5.78
C GLY A 227 39.63 17.89 -6.80
N ASP A 228 39.26 17.77 -8.07
CA ASP A 228 39.83 18.55 -9.17
C ASP A 228 39.01 19.78 -9.59
N GLY A 229 38.00 20.14 -8.78
CA GLY A 229 37.12 21.29 -9.01
C GLY A 229 35.90 20.99 -9.88
N ARG A 230 35.68 19.75 -10.32
CA ARG A 230 34.44 19.32 -10.98
C ARG A 230 33.39 18.88 -9.96
N THR A 231 32.11 19.14 -10.23
CA THR A 231 30.99 18.66 -9.41
C THR A 231 30.46 17.32 -9.92
N TRP A 232 30.12 16.43 -8.99
CA TRP A 232 29.74 15.03 -9.22
C TRP A 232 28.37 14.69 -8.63
N TYR A 233 27.58 15.72 -8.36
CA TYR A 233 26.25 15.56 -7.80
C TYR A 233 25.32 15.11 -8.92
N GLY A 234 24.68 13.95 -8.77
CA GLY A 234 23.73 13.41 -9.73
C GLY A 234 22.68 14.45 -10.15
N CYS A 235 22.22 15.29 -9.22
CA CYS A 235 21.29 16.38 -9.52
C CYS A 235 21.83 17.41 -10.53
N ASP A 236 23.15 17.67 -10.57
CA ASP A 236 23.76 18.56 -11.57
C ASP A 236 23.84 17.90 -12.97
N TYR A 237 23.58 16.59 -13.06
CA TYR A 237 23.54 15.80 -14.30
C TYR A 237 22.18 15.11 -14.51
N ASP A 238 21.11 15.65 -13.92
CA ASP A 238 19.74 15.16 -14.05
C ASP A 238 19.43 13.75 -13.46
N PHE A 239 20.12 13.34 -12.38
CA PHE A 239 19.96 12.03 -11.71
C PHE A 239 19.66 12.14 -10.19
N SER A 240 18.45 11.71 -9.77
CA SER A 240 18.02 11.60 -8.35
C SER A 240 16.81 10.68 -8.21
N SER A 241 16.67 10.10 -7.02
CA SER A 241 15.54 9.28 -6.54
C SER A 241 15.14 9.75 -5.13
N TYR A 242 14.13 9.11 -4.47
CA TYR A 242 13.50 9.52 -3.17
C TYR A 242 13.58 8.46 -2.03
N GLY A 243 13.63 8.90 -0.75
CA GLY A 243 13.78 8.14 0.53
C GLY A 243 15.01 8.49 1.46
N THR A 244 15.02 8.02 2.70
CA THR A 244 15.96 8.43 3.77
C THR A 244 16.77 7.26 4.36
N ASN A 245 18.02 7.46 4.80
CA ASN A 245 18.76 6.54 5.71
C ASN A 245 19.85 7.24 6.53
N LEU A 246 20.21 6.61 7.67
CA LEU A 246 20.95 7.17 8.82
C LEU A 246 22.47 7.41 8.64
N VAL A 247 23.03 7.19 7.46
CA VAL A 247 24.40 7.61 7.11
C VAL A 247 24.31 8.31 5.76
N GLU A 248 24.23 9.64 5.80
CA GLU A 248 24.07 10.49 4.62
C GLU A 248 25.36 10.52 3.79
N GLU A 249 26.52 10.35 4.43
CA GLU A 249 27.83 10.46 3.82
C GLU A 249 28.85 9.54 4.50
N VAL A 250 29.81 9.03 3.73
CA VAL A 250 30.96 8.29 4.25
C VAL A 250 32.24 8.82 3.60
N ASP A 251 33.25 9.06 4.43
CA ASP A 251 34.63 9.31 3.99
C ASP A 251 35.51 8.18 4.51
N ALA A 252 36.05 7.38 3.60
CA ALA A 252 36.82 6.19 3.93
C ALA A 252 37.89 5.91 2.87
N PRO A 253 39.12 5.52 3.27
CA PRO A 253 40.13 5.07 2.33
C PRO A 253 39.73 3.73 1.73
N PHE A 254 39.79 3.62 0.40
CA PHE A 254 39.68 2.34 -0.31
C PHE A 254 41.07 1.89 -0.77
N TYR A 255 41.46 0.67 -0.40
CA TYR A 255 42.72 0.07 -0.82
C TYR A 255 42.46 -0.87 -1.99
N PHE A 256 43.11 -0.64 -3.13
CA PHE A 256 43.04 -1.55 -4.27
C PHE A 256 43.54 -2.95 -3.87
N PRO A 257 42.72 -4.00 -4.02
CA PRO A 257 43.12 -5.36 -3.70
C PRO A 257 44.38 -5.78 -4.47
N SER A 258 45.19 -6.65 -3.88
CA SER A 258 46.38 -7.17 -4.55
C SER A 258 46.02 -7.82 -5.89
N GLY A 259 46.71 -7.43 -6.96
CA GLY A 259 46.46 -7.95 -8.32
C GLY A 259 45.28 -7.31 -9.07
N SER A 260 44.56 -6.37 -8.47
CA SER A 260 43.44 -5.67 -9.15
C SER A 260 43.88 -4.61 -10.17
N LEU A 261 45.11 -4.12 -10.06
CA LEU A 261 45.65 -3.08 -10.95
C LEU A 261 46.46 -3.69 -12.09
N ASN A 262 46.17 -3.24 -13.31
CA ASN A 262 47.00 -3.46 -14.48
C ASN A 262 48.07 -2.36 -14.56
N TYR A 263 49.34 -2.76 -14.50
CA TYR A 263 50.50 -1.86 -14.55
C TYR A 263 51.10 -1.70 -15.95
N ASP A 264 50.54 -2.36 -16.97
CA ASP A 264 50.97 -2.18 -18.34
C ASP A 264 50.47 -0.81 -18.87
N PRO A 265 51.36 0.11 -19.25
CA PRO A 265 51.00 1.47 -19.63
C PRO A 265 50.15 1.57 -20.90
N ARG A 266 49.94 0.46 -21.61
CA ARG A 266 49.05 0.38 -22.79
C ARG A 266 47.58 0.26 -22.41
N TYR A 267 47.28 -0.04 -21.15
CA TYR A 267 45.93 -0.26 -20.66
C TYR A 267 45.59 0.71 -19.53
N ASN A 268 44.32 1.09 -19.46
CA ASN A 268 43.80 1.91 -18.37
C ASN A 268 43.14 1.00 -17.32
N ASN A 269 43.22 1.42 -16.06
CA ASN A 269 42.37 0.88 -14.99
C ASN A 269 41.09 1.73 -14.91
N VAL A 270 39.95 1.09 -14.69
CA VAL A 270 38.65 1.77 -14.54
C VAL A 270 38.11 1.50 -13.14
N ILE A 271 37.72 2.56 -12.45
CA ILE A 271 37.06 2.48 -11.14
C ILE A 271 35.56 2.66 -11.38
N THR A 272 34.76 1.64 -11.06
CA THR A 272 33.30 1.74 -11.09
C THR A 272 32.79 1.96 -9.67
N VAL A 273 32.02 3.03 -9.47
CA VAL A 273 31.37 3.34 -8.19
C VAL A 273 29.87 3.22 -8.37
N VAL A 274 29.25 2.29 -7.65
CA VAL A 274 27.79 2.18 -7.56
C VAL A 274 27.36 2.90 -6.29
N GLN A 275 26.53 3.92 -6.46
CA GLN A 275 25.91 4.64 -5.35
C GLN A 275 24.41 4.50 -5.46
N ASP A 276 23.81 3.88 -4.45
CA ASP A 276 22.37 3.85 -4.32
C ASP A 276 21.89 5.15 -3.70
N ASN A 277 21.01 5.83 -4.44
CA ASN A 277 20.40 7.06 -3.98
C ASN A 277 19.12 6.71 -3.22
N MET A 278 19.23 6.84 -1.90
CA MET A 278 18.11 6.60 -1.01
C MET A 278 17.01 7.60 -1.19
N GLY A 279 17.31 8.82 -1.62
CA GLY A 279 16.34 9.87 -1.84
C GLY A 279 16.85 11.28 -1.81
N LEU A 280 16.08 12.28 -2.23
CA LEU A 280 16.34 13.68 -1.84
C LEU A 280 15.75 13.96 -0.46
N ASP A 281 16.43 14.81 0.29
CA ASP A 281 15.98 15.22 1.63
C ASP A 281 14.75 16.13 1.52
N GLU A 282 13.86 16.06 2.51
CA GLU A 282 12.76 17.03 2.65
C GLU A 282 13.33 18.40 3.04
N THR A 283 12.60 19.48 2.73
CA THR A 283 12.91 20.80 3.29
C THR A 283 12.30 20.92 4.69
N GLY A 284 13.14 20.87 5.73
CA GLY A 284 12.76 21.14 7.11
C GLY A 284 12.86 22.63 7.46
N TYR A 285 13.49 22.93 8.60
CA TYR A 285 13.68 24.31 9.07
C TYR A 285 14.90 25.00 8.46
N GLY A 286 15.87 24.22 7.93
CA GLY A 286 17.02 24.76 7.23
C GLY A 286 16.69 25.16 5.81
N VAL A 287 17.31 26.26 5.35
CA VAL A 287 17.22 26.67 3.95
C VAL A 287 18.04 25.73 3.07
N ASN A 288 17.43 25.18 2.01
CA ASN A 288 18.08 24.32 1.01
C ASN A 288 18.50 22.92 1.49
N GLU A 289 17.88 22.35 2.52
CA GLU A 289 18.13 20.95 2.93
C GLU A 289 17.84 19.97 1.79
N GLU A 290 16.82 20.24 0.99
CA GLU A 290 16.46 19.47 -0.20
C GLU A 290 17.52 19.47 -1.30
N LYS A 291 18.48 20.40 -1.22
CA LYS A 291 19.60 20.51 -2.17
C LYS A 291 20.83 19.74 -1.71
N SER A 292 20.73 18.98 -0.62
CA SER A 292 21.77 18.05 -0.22
C SER A 292 22.19 17.17 -1.41
N PRO A 293 23.49 17.08 -1.73
CA PRO A 293 23.93 16.40 -2.93
C PRO A 293 23.75 14.88 -2.83
N ARG A 294 23.66 14.24 -4.00
CA ARG A 294 23.76 12.78 -4.16
C ARG A 294 24.87 12.50 -5.16
N GLY A 295 25.83 11.67 -4.83
CA GLY A 295 27.03 11.46 -5.64
C GLY A 295 28.30 11.47 -4.81
N ILE A 296 29.44 11.63 -5.49
CA ILE A 296 30.75 11.71 -4.85
C ILE A 296 31.00 13.15 -4.39
N ARG A 297 31.20 13.35 -3.08
CA ARG A 297 31.47 14.68 -2.49
C ARG A 297 32.93 15.12 -2.56
N GLY A 298 33.83 14.17 -2.70
CA GLY A 298 35.26 14.39 -2.89
C GLY A 298 36.00 13.07 -3.10
N PHE A 299 37.16 13.13 -3.73
CA PHE A 299 38.03 11.97 -3.96
C PHE A 299 39.49 12.40 -4.01
N GLU A 300 40.39 11.50 -3.61
CA GLU A 300 41.84 11.67 -3.74
C GLU A 300 42.47 10.33 -4.11
N LEU A 301 43.39 10.35 -5.07
CA LEU A 301 44.21 9.19 -5.42
C LEU A 301 45.64 9.42 -4.91
N ASN A 302 46.04 8.65 -3.90
CA ASN A 302 47.35 8.81 -3.24
C ASN A 302 48.55 8.68 -4.20
N SER A 303 48.42 7.86 -5.25
CA SER A 303 49.47 7.69 -6.26
C SER A 303 48.90 7.34 -7.64
N GLY A 304 49.43 7.97 -8.68
CA GLY A 304 48.96 7.83 -10.05
C GLY A 304 48.21 9.06 -10.56
N ASN A 305 47.54 8.92 -11.70
CA ASN A 305 46.73 9.98 -12.30
C ASN A 305 45.30 9.47 -12.51
N LEU A 306 44.31 10.30 -12.17
CA LEU A 306 42.92 10.02 -12.49
C LEU A 306 42.57 10.57 -13.88
N GLY A 307 41.81 9.77 -14.64
CA GLY A 307 41.25 10.17 -15.92
C GLY A 307 39.98 11.00 -15.77
N PRO A 308 39.28 11.28 -16.90
CA PRO A 308 37.93 11.84 -16.85
C PRO A 308 36.96 10.87 -16.16
N TRP A 309 35.90 11.42 -15.59
CA TRP A 309 34.84 10.64 -14.95
C TRP A 309 33.59 10.66 -15.81
N MET A 310 32.91 9.51 -15.84
CA MET A 310 31.65 9.32 -16.54
C MET A 310 30.58 9.00 -15.50
N VAL A 311 29.36 9.50 -15.72
CA VAL A 311 28.20 9.25 -14.87
C VAL A 311 27.01 8.79 -15.69
N GLN A 312 26.28 7.83 -15.14
CA GLN A 312 25.06 7.30 -15.73
C GLN A 312 24.06 7.01 -14.63
N GLY A 313 22.98 7.79 -14.57
CA GLY A 313 21.77 7.42 -13.84
C GLY A 313 20.72 6.86 -14.79
N LYS A 314 19.46 7.24 -14.61
CA LYS A 314 18.37 6.78 -15.48
C LYS A 314 18.54 7.23 -16.93
N VAL A 315 17.99 6.47 -17.87
CA VAL A 315 18.01 6.84 -19.29
C VAL A 315 17.25 8.15 -19.48
N GLY A 316 17.88 9.13 -20.14
CA GLY A 316 17.26 10.42 -20.46
C GLY A 316 17.16 11.43 -19.30
N GLY A 317 17.66 11.12 -18.12
CA GLY A 317 17.58 12.00 -16.94
C GLY A 317 16.14 12.34 -16.56
N TYR A 318 15.88 13.51 -15.97
CA TYR A 318 14.51 13.91 -15.57
C TYR A 318 13.66 14.54 -16.67
N THR A 319 14.27 14.92 -17.80
CA THR A 319 13.56 15.70 -18.83
C THR A 319 13.21 14.86 -20.05
N ASN A 320 13.97 13.79 -20.32
CA ASN A 320 13.81 12.96 -21.51
C ASN A 320 13.73 11.46 -21.19
N PHE A 321 13.32 11.10 -19.97
CA PHE A 321 13.12 9.69 -19.60
C PHE A 321 11.98 9.07 -20.43
N PRO A 322 12.12 7.80 -20.84
CA PRO A 322 11.18 7.21 -21.78
C PRO A 322 9.85 6.76 -21.16
N ASP A 323 9.86 6.25 -19.92
CA ASP A 323 8.65 5.79 -19.23
C ASP A 323 7.91 6.96 -18.57
N THR A 324 7.13 7.69 -19.36
CA THR A 324 6.32 8.82 -18.86
C THR A 324 5.09 8.39 -18.08
N LEU A 325 4.66 7.13 -18.20
CA LEU A 325 3.48 6.63 -17.49
C LEU A 325 3.79 6.34 -16.03
N ARG A 326 4.88 5.59 -15.77
CA ARG A 326 5.32 5.26 -14.40
C ARG A 326 6.09 6.42 -13.76
N GLY A 327 6.50 7.38 -14.59
CA GLY A 327 6.97 8.68 -14.15
C GLY A 327 8.45 8.71 -13.82
N VAL A 328 8.88 9.88 -13.35
CA VAL A 328 10.30 10.23 -13.27
C VAL A 328 11.08 9.43 -12.22
N LEU A 329 10.42 8.86 -11.21
CA LEU A 329 11.09 8.20 -10.07
C LEU A 329 11.07 6.66 -10.12
N ASN A 330 10.36 6.07 -11.09
CA ASN A 330 10.19 4.61 -11.15
C ASN A 330 11.50 3.85 -11.44
N GLU A 331 12.40 4.47 -12.20
CA GLU A 331 13.63 3.85 -12.69
C GLU A 331 14.87 4.58 -12.16
N GLY A 332 15.82 3.79 -11.69
CA GLY A 332 17.18 4.21 -11.37
C GLY A 332 18.15 4.08 -12.53
N GLY A 333 19.43 3.92 -12.18
CA GLY A 333 20.54 3.87 -13.12
C GLY A 333 21.15 2.50 -13.34
N LEU A 334 20.60 1.41 -12.80
CA LEU A 334 21.18 0.07 -13.03
C LEU A 334 21.04 -0.35 -14.49
N TYR A 335 21.98 -1.15 -15.02
CA TYR A 335 21.95 -1.55 -16.42
C TYR A 335 20.62 -2.19 -16.83
N GLY A 336 20.07 -3.07 -16.00
CA GLY A 336 18.77 -3.72 -16.25
C GLY A 336 17.60 -2.75 -16.29
N GLU A 337 17.59 -1.73 -15.43
CA GLU A 337 16.59 -0.65 -15.48
C GLU A 337 16.73 0.13 -16.79
N ARG A 338 17.96 0.49 -17.19
CA ARG A 338 18.22 1.24 -18.44
C ARG A 338 17.86 0.46 -19.70
N MET A 339 17.87 -0.86 -19.64
CA MET A 339 17.47 -1.76 -20.73
C MET A 339 15.98 -2.13 -20.69
N GLY A 340 15.25 -1.73 -19.65
CA GLY A 340 13.83 -2.03 -19.46
C GLY A 340 13.54 -3.48 -19.04
N TRP A 341 14.48 -4.16 -18.40
CA TRP A 341 14.32 -5.57 -18.00
C TRP A 341 13.20 -5.81 -16.98
N HIS A 342 12.79 -4.77 -16.26
CA HIS A 342 11.66 -4.79 -15.33
C HIS A 342 10.28 -4.75 -16.01
N LEU A 343 10.22 -4.39 -17.30
CA LEU A 343 8.97 -4.18 -18.01
C LEU A 343 8.33 -5.51 -18.46
N PRO A 344 6.99 -5.62 -18.45
CA PRO A 344 6.29 -6.80 -18.97
C PRO A 344 6.69 -7.14 -20.40
N GLY A 345 6.81 -8.43 -20.72
CA GLY A 345 7.10 -8.88 -22.09
C GLY A 345 8.55 -8.74 -22.56
N PHE A 346 9.48 -8.27 -21.70
CA PHE A 346 10.91 -8.33 -22.02
C PHE A 346 11.33 -9.78 -22.30
N ASN A 347 12.05 -10.01 -23.39
CA ASN A 347 12.42 -11.36 -23.78
C ASN A 347 13.62 -11.86 -22.94
N THR A 348 13.37 -12.80 -22.04
CA THR A 348 14.40 -13.44 -21.20
C THR A 348 14.82 -14.82 -21.71
N SER A 349 14.47 -15.20 -22.94
CA SER A 349 14.76 -16.56 -23.47
C SER A 349 16.24 -16.90 -23.54
N PHE A 350 17.11 -15.88 -23.65
CA PHE A 350 18.56 -16.02 -23.71
C PHE A 350 19.23 -15.90 -22.33
N TRP A 351 18.45 -15.71 -21.27
CA TRP A 351 18.95 -15.61 -19.91
C TRP A 351 19.11 -16.99 -19.30
N GLU A 352 20.03 -17.08 -18.33
CA GLU A 352 20.25 -18.30 -17.57
C GLU A 352 19.02 -18.58 -16.68
N SER A 353 18.64 -19.85 -16.52
CA SER A 353 17.66 -20.24 -15.52
C SER A 353 18.35 -20.38 -14.17
N ARG A 354 17.88 -19.64 -13.16
CA ARG A 354 18.40 -19.71 -11.79
C ARG A 354 17.36 -19.16 -10.83
N ASP A 355 17.01 -19.94 -9.82
CA ASP A 355 16.06 -19.48 -8.79
C ASP A 355 16.69 -18.39 -7.92
N LEU A 356 15.88 -17.43 -7.47
CA LEU A 356 16.34 -16.35 -6.59
C LEU A 356 17.01 -16.89 -5.31
N SER A 357 16.48 -17.99 -4.78
CA SER A 357 17.02 -18.69 -3.60
C SER A 357 18.36 -19.38 -3.83
N GLU A 358 18.79 -19.56 -5.09
CA GLU A 358 20.15 -20.02 -5.40
C GLU A 358 21.18 -18.88 -5.31
N GLY A 359 20.71 -17.65 -5.12
CA GLY A 359 21.56 -16.49 -4.90
C GLY A 359 22.43 -16.12 -6.12
N LEU A 360 23.51 -15.40 -5.85
CA LEU A 360 24.42 -14.89 -6.89
C LEU A 360 25.52 -15.93 -7.23
N PRO A 361 25.78 -16.22 -8.52
CA PRO A 361 26.97 -17.00 -8.90
C PRO A 361 28.24 -16.21 -8.55
N ASP A 362 29.25 -16.91 -8.02
CA ASP A 362 30.61 -16.38 -7.75
C ASP A 362 30.67 -15.04 -6.99
N SER A 363 29.70 -14.79 -6.09
CA SER A 363 29.57 -13.52 -5.35
C SER A 363 29.52 -12.28 -6.28
N ALA A 364 28.86 -12.41 -7.45
CA ALA A 364 28.66 -11.29 -8.37
C ALA A 364 28.02 -10.08 -7.66
N ALA A 365 28.44 -8.86 -8.01
CA ALA A 365 28.01 -7.67 -7.28
C ALA A 365 26.57 -7.25 -7.59
N GLY A 366 26.12 -7.26 -8.85
CA GLY A 366 24.81 -6.70 -9.22
C GLY A 366 24.12 -7.49 -10.34
N VAL A 367 22.88 -7.90 -10.10
CA VAL A 367 22.16 -8.83 -10.98
C VAL A 367 20.67 -8.51 -11.07
N PHE A 368 20.02 -9.12 -12.05
CA PHE A 368 18.58 -9.00 -12.26
C PHE A 368 17.95 -10.39 -12.39
N PHE A 369 16.89 -10.62 -11.63
CA PHE A 369 16.04 -11.81 -11.73
C PHE A 369 14.68 -11.43 -12.30
N VAL A 370 14.13 -12.21 -13.21
CA VAL A 370 12.80 -12.00 -13.81
C VAL A 370 12.02 -13.30 -13.83
N THR A 371 10.75 -13.24 -13.45
CA THR A 371 9.80 -14.33 -13.65
C THR A 371 8.41 -13.81 -14.02
N THR A 372 7.54 -14.69 -14.50
CA THR A 372 6.13 -14.42 -14.76
C THR A 372 5.23 -15.46 -14.11
N PHE A 373 4.06 -15.04 -13.62
CA PHE A 373 3.03 -15.93 -13.09
C PHE A 373 1.64 -15.44 -13.46
N ASN A 374 0.63 -16.30 -13.37
CA ASN A 374 -0.76 -15.92 -13.65
C ASN A 374 -1.55 -15.84 -12.35
N LEU A 375 -2.44 -14.85 -12.27
CA LEU A 375 -3.48 -14.77 -11.24
C LEU A 375 -4.84 -15.03 -11.90
N ASN A 376 -5.76 -15.60 -11.13
CA ASN A 376 -7.15 -15.83 -11.50
C ASN A 376 -8.02 -15.61 -10.25
N VAL A 377 -8.04 -14.39 -9.73
CA VAL A 377 -8.80 -14.02 -8.52
C VAL A 377 -10.29 -13.96 -8.87
N PRO A 378 -11.16 -14.67 -8.13
CA PRO A 378 -12.59 -14.65 -8.40
C PRO A 378 -13.18 -13.24 -8.33
N GLU A 379 -14.13 -12.95 -9.24
CA GLU A 379 -14.86 -11.68 -9.21
C GLU A 379 -15.62 -11.50 -7.88
N GLY A 380 -15.74 -10.25 -7.43
CA GLY A 380 -16.44 -9.91 -6.19
C GLY A 380 -15.61 -10.07 -4.92
N TYR A 381 -14.31 -10.37 -5.03
CA TYR A 381 -13.39 -10.45 -3.90
C TYR A 381 -12.29 -9.39 -3.99
N ASP A 382 -12.00 -8.77 -2.85
CA ASP A 382 -10.79 -7.98 -2.62
C ASP A 382 -9.83 -8.84 -1.80
N ILE A 383 -8.71 -9.22 -2.42
CA ILE A 383 -7.67 -10.07 -1.82
C ILE A 383 -6.35 -9.31 -1.85
N PRO A 384 -6.03 -8.47 -0.86
CA PRO A 384 -4.75 -7.78 -0.82
C PRO A 384 -3.59 -8.77 -0.76
N MET A 385 -2.58 -8.58 -1.61
CA MET A 385 -1.39 -9.45 -1.68
C MET A 385 -0.11 -8.67 -1.41
N ALA A 386 0.92 -9.38 -0.95
CA ALA A 386 2.25 -8.83 -0.73
C ALA A 386 3.34 -9.79 -1.23
N PHE A 387 4.45 -9.22 -1.67
CA PHE A 387 5.68 -9.97 -1.86
C PHE A 387 6.43 -10.02 -0.52
N THR A 388 6.52 -11.20 0.06
CA THR A 388 7.16 -11.44 1.36
C THR A 388 8.49 -12.13 1.13
N PHE A 389 9.57 -11.44 1.48
CA PHE A 389 10.93 -11.99 1.44
C PHE A 389 11.25 -12.74 2.73
N ASP A 390 12.05 -13.79 2.64
CA ASP A 390 12.53 -14.50 3.83
C ASP A 390 13.42 -13.58 4.70
N ASN A 391 12.98 -13.36 5.93
CA ASN A 391 13.66 -12.50 6.88
C ASN A 391 14.86 -13.18 7.56
N SER A 392 15.13 -14.47 7.31
CA SER A 392 16.31 -15.17 7.81
C SER A 392 17.63 -14.56 7.31
N THR A 393 17.58 -13.88 6.17
CA THR A 393 18.73 -13.21 5.54
C THR A 393 18.88 -11.74 6.00
N MET A 394 17.99 -11.24 6.86
CA MET A 394 18.12 -9.91 7.44
C MET A 394 19.42 -9.81 8.26
N GLY A 395 20.11 -8.68 8.13
CA GLY A 395 21.45 -8.45 8.68
C GLY A 395 22.58 -8.59 7.66
N GLN A 396 22.37 -9.29 6.54
CA GLN A 396 23.38 -9.41 5.48
C GLN A 396 23.49 -8.12 4.65
N ALA A 397 24.69 -7.83 4.16
CA ALA A 397 24.99 -6.63 3.38
C ALA A 397 24.56 -6.76 1.91
N TYR A 398 23.25 -6.74 1.66
CA TYR A 398 22.70 -6.66 0.32
C TYR A 398 21.49 -5.72 0.24
N ARG A 399 21.20 -5.26 -0.97
CA ARG A 399 20.01 -4.47 -1.29
C ARG A 399 19.26 -5.09 -2.45
N LEU A 400 17.94 -4.96 -2.46
CA LEU A 400 17.15 -5.33 -3.63
C LEU A 400 16.06 -4.32 -3.95
N ARG A 401 15.73 -4.21 -5.23
CA ARG A 401 14.57 -3.47 -5.74
C ARG A 401 13.58 -4.44 -6.36
N LEU A 402 12.33 -4.37 -5.92
CA LEU A 402 11.22 -5.17 -6.42
C LEU A 402 10.44 -4.36 -7.45
N PHE A 403 10.30 -4.92 -8.65
CA PHE A 403 9.44 -4.41 -9.69
C PHE A 403 8.29 -5.39 -9.96
N VAL A 404 7.07 -4.89 -10.05
CA VAL A 404 5.88 -5.66 -10.41
C VAL A 404 5.21 -4.99 -11.59
N ASN A 405 5.13 -5.71 -12.71
CA ASN A 405 4.62 -5.20 -13.98
C ASN A 405 5.27 -3.88 -14.42
N GLY A 406 6.56 -3.74 -14.13
CA GLY A 406 7.37 -2.54 -14.41
C GLY A 406 7.32 -1.44 -13.34
N TRP A 407 6.44 -1.52 -12.35
CA TRP A 407 6.37 -0.54 -11.25
C TRP A 407 7.32 -0.93 -10.13
N MET A 408 8.17 0.00 -9.67
CA MET A 408 9.04 -0.21 -8.52
C MET A 408 8.18 -0.18 -7.24
N MET A 409 7.95 -1.35 -6.65
CA MET A 409 7.03 -1.56 -5.53
C MET A 409 7.74 -1.88 -4.21
N GLY A 410 9.07 -1.93 -4.20
CA GLY A 410 9.83 -2.19 -2.98
C GLY A 410 11.31 -1.93 -3.12
N HIS A 411 11.90 -1.44 -2.04
CA HIS A 411 13.35 -1.31 -1.86
C HIS A 411 13.70 -1.89 -0.49
N MET A 412 14.38 -3.03 -0.49
CA MET A 412 14.77 -3.75 0.72
C MET A 412 16.27 -3.61 0.94
N ILE A 413 16.65 -3.23 2.16
CA ILE A 413 18.05 -3.05 2.57
C ILE A 413 18.30 -4.02 3.71
N ALA A 414 18.96 -5.14 3.41
CA ALA A 414 18.87 -6.29 4.30
C ALA A 414 19.60 -6.09 5.63
N ASN A 415 20.71 -5.37 5.63
CA ASN A 415 21.48 -5.03 6.82
C ASN A 415 20.92 -3.84 7.62
N LEU A 416 19.78 -3.27 7.21
CA LEU A 416 19.15 -2.14 7.89
C LEU A 416 17.69 -2.40 8.27
N GLY A 417 16.90 -2.93 7.33
CA GLY A 417 15.50 -3.25 7.54
C GLY A 417 14.62 -2.02 7.80
N PRO A 418 13.45 -2.19 8.45
CA PRO A 418 12.86 -3.46 8.90
C PRO A 418 12.01 -4.16 7.84
N GLN A 419 11.77 -3.53 6.70
CA GLN A 419 10.76 -3.99 5.75
C GLN A 419 11.27 -5.17 4.89
N TYR A 420 10.58 -6.30 4.98
CA TYR A 420 10.77 -7.49 4.13
C TYR A 420 9.46 -7.93 3.45
N LYS A 421 8.35 -7.24 3.73
CA LYS A 421 7.02 -7.48 3.14
C LYS A 421 6.56 -6.24 2.38
N PHE A 422 6.19 -6.42 1.12
CA PHE A 422 5.84 -5.34 0.20
C PHE A 422 4.44 -5.57 -0.39
N PRO A 423 3.38 -4.94 0.18
CA PRO A 423 2.04 -4.99 -0.38
C PRO A 423 1.98 -4.40 -1.79
N VAL A 424 1.29 -5.08 -2.69
CA VAL A 424 1.07 -4.63 -4.07
C VAL A 424 -0.41 -4.78 -4.37
N HIS A 425 -1.05 -3.68 -4.75
CA HIS A 425 -2.50 -3.61 -4.94
C HIS A 425 -2.92 -4.12 -6.32
N GLU A 426 -4.17 -4.58 -6.41
CA GLU A 426 -4.87 -4.80 -7.67
C GLU A 426 -4.81 -3.54 -8.55
N GLY A 427 -4.66 -3.71 -9.86
CA GLY A 427 -4.39 -2.62 -10.80
C GLY A 427 -2.92 -2.59 -11.21
N ILE A 428 -2.01 -2.68 -10.24
CA ILE A 428 -0.60 -2.98 -10.51
C ILE A 428 -0.46 -4.47 -10.77
N LEU A 429 -0.94 -5.31 -9.85
CA LEU A 429 -1.18 -6.71 -10.15
C LEU A 429 -2.41 -6.83 -11.05
N ASP A 430 -2.26 -7.62 -12.12
CA ASP A 430 -3.38 -8.09 -12.93
C ASP A 430 -3.94 -9.34 -12.28
N TYR A 431 -5.06 -9.19 -11.57
CA TYR A 431 -5.70 -10.26 -10.80
C TYR A 431 -6.29 -11.37 -11.68
N ASN A 432 -6.45 -11.13 -12.98
CA ASN A 432 -6.99 -12.09 -13.94
C ASN A 432 -6.12 -12.22 -15.20
N GLY A 433 -4.80 -12.10 -15.02
CA GLY A 433 -3.85 -12.15 -16.13
C GLY A 433 -2.43 -12.52 -15.72
N THR A 434 -1.51 -12.30 -16.66
CA THR A 434 -0.08 -12.57 -16.49
C THR A 434 0.61 -11.38 -15.85
N ASN A 435 1.35 -11.65 -14.78
CA ASN A 435 2.15 -10.69 -14.05
C ASN A 435 3.64 -10.97 -14.26
N THR A 436 4.44 -9.92 -14.39
CA THR A 436 5.91 -9.96 -14.46
C THR A 436 6.47 -9.43 -13.15
N VAL A 437 7.42 -10.17 -12.57
CA VAL A 437 8.18 -9.71 -11.40
C VAL A 437 9.65 -9.68 -11.75
N ALA A 438 10.27 -8.57 -11.40
CA ALA A 438 11.68 -8.31 -11.60
C ALA A 438 12.33 -7.91 -10.27
N ILE A 439 13.49 -8.47 -9.97
CA ILE A 439 14.26 -8.17 -8.75
C ILE A 439 15.67 -7.80 -9.15
N ALA A 440 16.06 -6.55 -8.90
CA ALA A 440 17.45 -6.13 -8.94
C ALA A 440 18.08 -6.48 -7.59
N LEU A 441 19.14 -7.30 -7.58
CA LEU A 441 19.83 -7.71 -6.35
C LEU A 441 21.28 -7.21 -6.39
N TRP A 442 21.69 -6.48 -5.36
CA TRP A 442 23.04 -5.95 -5.17
C TRP A 442 23.66 -6.56 -3.90
N SER A 443 24.66 -7.42 -4.04
CA SER A 443 25.52 -7.84 -2.92
C SER A 443 26.63 -6.82 -2.70
N MET A 444 26.74 -6.32 -1.47
CA MET A 444 27.70 -5.28 -1.10
C MET A 444 29.02 -5.85 -0.55
N GLU A 445 29.04 -7.15 -0.25
CA GLU A 445 30.21 -7.87 0.25
C GLU A 445 30.46 -9.12 -0.61
N ALA A 446 31.68 -9.65 -0.54
CA ALA A 446 32.07 -10.87 -1.25
C ALA A 446 31.52 -12.16 -0.60
N GLU A 447 30.34 -12.06 0.03
CA GLU A 447 29.67 -13.16 0.72
C GLU A 447 28.47 -13.66 -0.10
N PRO A 448 28.13 -14.96 -0.04
CA PRO A 448 26.95 -15.49 -0.72
C PRO A 448 25.65 -14.88 -0.16
N VAL A 449 24.80 -14.42 -1.07
CA VAL A 449 23.48 -13.85 -0.77
C VAL A 449 22.41 -14.64 -1.53
N SER A 450 21.41 -15.17 -0.81
CA SER A 450 20.40 -16.09 -1.34
C SER A 450 18.99 -15.82 -0.77
N PRO A 451 18.38 -14.67 -1.08
CA PRO A 451 17.01 -14.36 -0.63
C PRO A 451 15.98 -15.26 -1.31
N SER A 452 14.84 -15.46 -0.67
CA SER A 452 13.65 -16.04 -1.30
C SER A 452 12.48 -15.08 -1.16
N VAL A 453 11.47 -15.24 -2.02
CA VAL A 453 10.28 -14.39 -2.05
C VAL A 453 9.04 -15.22 -2.39
N GLU A 454 7.95 -14.93 -1.69
CA GLU A 454 6.65 -15.55 -1.91
C GLU A 454 5.58 -14.46 -2.10
N LEU A 455 4.58 -14.76 -2.92
CA LEU A 455 3.35 -13.96 -2.97
C LEU A 455 2.41 -14.46 -1.87
N THR A 456 2.12 -13.60 -0.89
CA THR A 456 1.28 -13.93 0.27
C THR A 456 -0.03 -13.16 0.22
N LEU A 457 -1.12 -13.81 0.62
CA LEU A 457 -2.41 -13.15 0.86
C LEU A 457 -2.37 -12.50 2.24
N GLU A 458 -2.79 -11.24 2.34
CA GLU A 458 -2.90 -10.56 3.62
C GLU A 458 -4.30 -10.75 4.23
N HIS A 459 -5.34 -10.55 3.42
CA HIS A 459 -6.74 -10.70 3.83
C HIS A 459 -7.61 -11.13 2.64
N VAL A 460 -8.86 -11.54 2.93
CA VAL A 460 -9.89 -11.85 1.94
C VAL A 460 -11.18 -11.16 2.35
N TYR A 461 -11.71 -10.34 1.45
CA TYR A 461 -12.99 -9.67 1.62
C TYR A 461 -13.91 -10.04 0.45
N GLU A 462 -15.14 -10.45 0.76
CA GLU A 462 -16.22 -10.59 -0.21
C GLU A 462 -17.04 -9.31 -0.25
N GLY A 463 -17.28 -8.79 -1.44
CA GLY A 463 -17.70 -7.42 -1.62
C GLY A 463 -16.47 -6.56 -1.82
N GLY A 464 -16.46 -5.91 -2.98
CA GLY A 464 -15.35 -5.13 -3.45
C GLY A 464 -15.85 -4.03 -4.38
N VAL A 465 -14.97 -3.07 -4.60
CA VAL A 465 -15.15 -2.03 -5.61
C VAL A 465 -15.30 -2.70 -6.99
N GLY A 466 -16.01 -2.06 -7.93
CA GLY A 466 -16.16 -2.60 -9.29
C GLY A 466 -14.80 -2.82 -9.98
N GLY A 467 -14.81 -3.48 -11.15
CA GLY A 467 -13.60 -3.91 -11.84
C GLY A 467 -12.48 -2.85 -11.89
N ILE A 468 -11.30 -3.23 -11.40
CA ILE A 468 -10.11 -2.39 -11.39
C ILE A 468 -9.36 -2.60 -12.70
N ASN A 469 -9.10 -1.51 -13.42
CA ASN A 469 -8.33 -1.58 -14.66
C ASN A 469 -6.83 -1.63 -14.35
N THR A 470 -6.10 -2.47 -15.08
CA THR A 470 -4.64 -2.45 -15.07
C THR A 470 -4.11 -1.57 -16.20
N ASN A 471 -3.00 -0.87 -15.95
CA ASN A 471 -2.26 -0.14 -16.97
C ASN A 471 -0.77 -0.44 -16.82
N ASN A 472 -0.36 -1.56 -17.42
CA ASN A 472 0.98 -2.10 -17.32
C ASN A 472 1.59 -2.26 -18.71
N PRO A 473 1.97 -1.17 -19.40
CA PRO A 473 2.47 -1.28 -20.77
C PRO A 473 3.74 -2.11 -20.83
N ALA A 474 3.80 -2.93 -21.87
CA ALA A 474 4.90 -3.85 -22.12
C ALA A 474 6.14 -3.13 -22.66
N TRP A 475 7.27 -3.84 -22.55
CA TRP A 475 8.55 -3.45 -23.09
C TRP A 475 8.49 -3.21 -24.59
N SER A 476 9.19 -2.18 -25.08
CA SER A 476 9.49 -2.03 -26.50
C SER A 476 10.99 -1.76 -26.73
N PRO A 477 11.54 -2.17 -27.90
CA PRO A 477 12.95 -1.94 -28.24
C PRO A 477 13.36 -0.47 -28.33
N ASP A 478 12.41 0.44 -28.58
CA ASP A 478 12.67 1.87 -28.76
C ASP A 478 12.84 2.61 -27.42
N GLY A 479 12.92 1.87 -26.31
CA GLY A 479 12.93 2.39 -24.95
C GLY A 479 11.57 2.94 -24.52
N LYS A 480 10.63 3.15 -25.43
CA LYS A 480 9.28 3.64 -25.16
C LYS A 480 8.35 2.52 -24.69
N LEU A 481 7.30 2.87 -23.99
CA LEU A 481 6.18 1.96 -23.77
C LEU A 481 5.51 1.67 -25.12
N LEU A 482 5.04 0.44 -25.34
CA LEU A 482 4.05 0.22 -26.39
C LEU A 482 2.81 1.04 -26.01
N GLU A 483 2.44 2.02 -26.83
CA GLU A 483 1.12 2.66 -26.71
C GLU A 483 0.07 1.55 -26.88
N VAL A 484 -0.76 1.37 -25.86
CA VAL A 484 -1.90 0.44 -25.88
C VAL A 484 -3.14 1.18 -26.35
#